data_AF-A0A7S0GHQ5-F1
#
_entry.id   AF-A0A7S0GHQ5-F1
#
_cell.length_a   1.000
_cell.length_b   1.000
_cell.length_c   1.000
_cell.angle_alpha   90.00
_cell.angle_beta   90.00
_cell.angle_gamma   90.00
#
_symmetry.space_group_name_H-M   'P 1'
#
loop_
_entity.id
_entity.type
_entity.pdbx_description
1 polymer ?
#
loop_
_entity_poly.entity_id
_entity_poly.type
_entity_poly.pdbx_seq_one_letter_code
_entity_poly.pdbx_strand_id
1 'polypeptide(L)'
;DETNSNTNNGIKWQCPVLNKPFSNHSRIVAIIQNTPNSGTLTANVYSYEAVEELNFKAKNYTDLISGLKFSKATDVLVLQDPNNDELNRKRDINNFYHYKTMRTDHLEKRKSNQDKDNNSNNNSSNSN
;
A
#
# COMPACT_ATOMS: atom_id res chain seq x y z
N ASP A 1 21.67 -8.63 10.02
CA ASP A 1 20.24 -8.93 10.26
C ASP A 1 19.48 -7.66 10.57
N GLU A 2 18.86 -7.07 9.54
CA GLU A 2 18.13 -5.79 9.62
C GLU A 2 16.81 -5.95 10.39
N THR A 3 16.74 -5.32 11.56
CA THR A 3 15.54 -5.19 12.36
C THR A 3 14.63 -4.10 11.78
N ASN A 4 13.80 -4.44 10.80
CA ASN A 4 12.71 -3.57 10.36
C ASN A 4 11.56 -3.63 11.39
N SER A 5 11.74 -2.93 12.51
CA SER A 5 10.79 -2.88 13.63
C SER A 5 9.71 -1.84 13.36
N ASN A 6 8.66 -2.23 12.64
CA ASN A 6 7.47 -1.41 12.44
C ASN A 6 6.55 -1.41 13.68
N THR A 7 6.98 -0.79 14.79
CA THR A 7 6.13 -0.04 15.75
C THR A 7 7.00 0.74 16.74
N ASN A 8 6.50 1.90 17.20
CA ASN A 8 7.15 2.74 18.21
C ASN A 8 7.36 2.06 19.60
N ASN A 9 6.82 0.86 19.82
CA ASN A 9 6.85 0.14 21.11
C ASN A 9 7.34 -1.33 21.02
N GLY A 10 7.94 -1.76 19.90
CA GLY A 10 8.51 -3.12 19.76
C GLY A 10 7.51 -4.26 19.54
N ILE A 11 6.21 -3.97 19.37
CA ILE A 11 5.19 -4.95 18.99
C ILE A 11 5.34 -5.26 17.50
N LYS A 12 5.62 -6.52 17.16
CA LYS A 12 5.65 -6.97 15.76
C LYS A 12 4.28 -7.49 15.38
N TRP A 13 3.67 -6.88 14.36
CA TRP A 13 2.45 -7.42 13.76
C TRP A 13 2.71 -8.80 13.18
N GLN A 14 1.84 -9.75 13.47
CA GLN A 14 2.00 -11.14 13.04
C GLN A 14 0.67 -11.76 12.63
N CYS A 15 0.75 -12.80 11.80
CA CYS A 15 -0.41 -13.60 11.45
C CYS A 15 -0.91 -14.34 12.70
N PRO A 16 -2.20 -14.21 13.07
CA PRO A 16 -2.76 -14.81 14.28
C PRO A 16 -2.91 -16.35 14.20
N VAL A 17 -2.80 -16.92 13.00
CA VAL A 17 -2.93 -18.38 12.77
C VAL A 17 -1.57 -19.06 12.74
N LEU A 18 -0.60 -18.45 12.06
CA LEU A 18 0.74 -19.02 11.89
C LEU A 18 1.75 -18.52 12.93
N ASN A 19 1.37 -17.55 13.77
CA ASN A 19 2.27 -16.81 14.67
C ASN A 19 3.55 -16.31 13.97
N LYS A 20 3.40 -15.94 12.69
CA LYS A 20 4.49 -15.52 11.81
C LYS A 20 4.45 -14.00 11.65
N PRO A 21 5.55 -13.28 11.96
CA PRO A 21 5.59 -11.83 11.82
C PRO A 21 5.43 -11.44 10.35
N PHE A 22 4.73 -10.33 10.13
CA PHE A 22 4.65 -9.72 8.81
C PHE A 22 5.95 -8.96 8.50
N SER A 23 6.36 -9.01 7.23
CA SER A 23 7.56 -8.36 6.70
C SER A 23 7.27 -7.69 5.35
N ASN A 24 8.25 -6.98 4.81
CA ASN A 24 8.16 -6.35 3.48
C ASN A 24 7.95 -7.38 2.35
N HIS A 25 8.29 -8.64 2.58
CA HIS A 25 8.13 -9.73 1.61
C HIS A 25 6.96 -10.65 1.92
N SER A 26 6.14 -10.32 2.93
CA SER A 26 4.96 -11.11 3.26
C SER A 26 3.83 -10.82 2.28
N ARG A 27 3.18 -11.88 1.77
CA ARG A 27 1.87 -11.77 1.14
C ARG A 27 0.81 -11.72 2.23
N ILE A 28 0.05 -10.62 2.26
CA ILE A 28 -0.90 -10.30 3.35
C ILE A 28 -2.29 -10.13 2.74
N VAL A 29 -3.28 -10.70 3.40
CA VAL A 29 -4.70 -10.65 2.98
C VAL A 29 -5.55 -10.25 4.17
N ALA A 30 -6.59 -9.50 3.90
CA ALA A 30 -7.67 -9.25 4.84
C ALA A 30 -8.92 -10.02 4.39
N ILE A 31 -9.56 -10.70 5.34
CA ILE A 31 -10.88 -11.30 5.15
C ILE A 31 -11.89 -10.34 5.73
N ILE A 32 -12.66 -9.72 4.83
CA ILE A 32 -13.70 -8.75 5.14
C ILE A 32 -14.90 -9.48 5.74
N GLN A 33 -15.34 -9.01 6.89
CA GLN A 33 -16.54 -9.47 7.56
C GLN A 33 -17.65 -8.46 7.28
N ASN A 34 -18.35 -8.68 6.18
CA ASN A 34 -19.55 -7.93 5.89
C ASN A 34 -20.71 -8.53 6.71
N THR A 35 -21.00 -7.93 7.87
CA THR A 35 -22.17 -8.31 8.65
C THR A 35 -23.38 -7.51 8.14
N PRO A 36 -24.37 -8.15 7.51
CA PRO A 36 -25.59 -7.46 7.12
C PRO A 36 -26.20 -6.80 8.36
N ASN A 37 -26.63 -5.54 8.22
CA ASN A 37 -27.26 -4.72 9.26
C ASN A 37 -26.33 -3.99 10.26
N SER A 38 -25.01 -4.25 10.26
CA SER A 38 -24.09 -3.51 11.16
C SER A 38 -23.61 -2.17 10.59
N GLY A 39 -23.66 -1.99 9.26
CA GLY A 39 -23.11 -0.81 8.57
C GLY A 39 -21.59 -0.61 8.74
N THR A 40 -20.94 -1.51 9.49
CA THR A 40 -19.53 -1.45 9.84
C THR A 40 -18.79 -2.53 9.07
N LEU A 41 -17.73 -2.14 8.36
CA LEU A 41 -16.84 -3.05 7.67
C LEU A 41 -15.68 -3.40 8.60
N THR A 42 -15.62 -4.64 9.07
CA THR A 42 -14.47 -5.16 9.83
C THR A 42 -13.71 -6.18 8.99
N ALA A 43 -12.45 -6.43 9.31
CA ALA A 43 -11.67 -7.46 8.63
C ALA A 43 -10.57 -8.04 9.52
N ASN A 44 -10.34 -9.34 9.39
CA ASN A 44 -9.21 -10.02 10.02
C ASN A 44 -8.05 -10.13 9.02
N VAL A 45 -6.83 -9.85 9.48
CA VAL A 45 -5.63 -9.83 8.63
C VAL A 45 -4.79 -11.09 8.85
N TYR A 46 -4.43 -11.75 7.76
CA TYR A 46 -3.71 -13.01 7.76
C TYR A 46 -2.53 -13.00 6.79
N SER A 47 -1.62 -13.96 6.98
CA SER A 47 -0.71 -14.34 5.91
C SER A 47 -1.50 -15.07 4.83
N TYR A 48 -1.19 -14.80 3.56
CA TYR A 48 -1.80 -15.49 2.42
C TYR A 48 -1.66 -17.02 2.53
N GLU A 49 -0.51 -17.48 3.03
CA GLU A 49 -0.22 -18.91 3.27
C GLU A 49 -1.28 -19.57 4.15
N ALA A 50 -1.70 -18.91 5.24
CA ALA A 50 -2.71 -19.46 6.15
C ALA A 50 -4.07 -19.64 5.45
N VAL A 51 -4.51 -18.61 4.72
CA VAL A 51 -5.80 -18.60 4.01
C VAL A 51 -5.77 -19.55 2.81
N GLU A 52 -4.64 -19.65 2.11
CA GLU A 52 -4.47 -20.55 0.98
C GLU A 52 -4.63 -22.01 1.39
N GLU A 53 -3.90 -22.44 2.43
CA GLU A 53 -3.93 -23.82 2.90
C GLU A 53 -5.27 -24.18 3.58
N LEU A 54 -5.73 -23.34 4.51
CA LEU A 54 -6.85 -23.68 5.39
C LEU A 54 -8.22 -23.31 4.81
N ASN A 55 -8.28 -22.34 3.87
CA ASN A 55 -9.53 -21.94 3.23
C ASN A 55 -9.59 -22.34 1.75
N PHE A 56 -8.65 -21.88 0.92
CA PHE A 56 -8.79 -21.99 -0.54
C PHE A 56 -8.61 -23.42 -1.04
N LYS A 57 -7.55 -24.10 -0.64
CA LYS A 57 -7.29 -25.50 -1.02
C LYS A 57 -8.33 -26.44 -0.42
N ALA A 58 -8.71 -26.22 0.83
CA ALA A 58 -9.75 -26.98 1.51
C ALA A 58 -11.19 -26.67 1.03
N LYS A 59 -11.38 -25.64 0.18
CA LYS A 59 -12.70 -25.10 -0.21
C LYS A 59 -13.60 -24.75 0.98
N ASN A 60 -12.99 -24.37 2.11
CA ASN A 60 -13.69 -23.97 3.33
C ASN A 60 -13.63 -22.45 3.50
N TYR A 61 -14.65 -21.73 3.05
CA TYR A 61 -14.69 -20.26 3.14
C TYR A 61 -15.32 -19.77 4.44
N THR A 62 -14.61 -20.05 5.53
CA THR A 62 -14.96 -19.66 6.89
C THR A 62 -13.76 -18.93 7.51
N ASP A 63 -13.96 -17.73 8.02
CA ASP A 63 -12.90 -16.94 8.65
C ASP A 63 -12.26 -17.71 9.80
N LEU A 64 -10.92 -17.72 9.85
CA LEU A 64 -10.14 -18.60 10.71
C LEU A 64 -10.21 -18.22 12.20
N ILE A 65 -10.68 -17.01 12.53
CA ILE A 65 -10.84 -16.55 13.91
C ILE A 65 -12.31 -16.47 14.31
N SER A 66 -13.13 -15.78 13.52
CA SER A 66 -14.52 -15.52 13.88
C SER A 66 -15.45 -16.70 13.58
N GLY A 67 -15.03 -17.61 12.69
CA GLY A 67 -15.90 -18.68 12.23
C GLY A 67 -17.02 -18.20 11.28
N LEU A 68 -17.02 -16.94 10.86
CA LEU A 68 -18.03 -16.41 9.94
C LEU A 68 -17.75 -16.83 8.50
N LYS A 69 -18.80 -17.13 7.73
CA LYS A 69 -18.68 -17.43 6.31
C LYS A 69 -18.28 -16.18 5.53
N PHE A 70 -17.45 -16.36 4.51
CA PHE A 70 -17.06 -15.30 3.59
C PHE A 70 -17.09 -15.80 2.13
N SER A 71 -17.15 -14.87 1.20
CA SER A 71 -17.07 -15.09 -0.24
C SER A 71 -15.66 -14.76 -0.74
N LYS A 72 -15.02 -15.72 -1.41
CA LYS A 72 -13.67 -15.52 -1.99
C LYS A 72 -13.62 -14.33 -2.96
N ALA A 73 -14.69 -14.09 -3.71
CA ALA A 73 -14.71 -13.09 -4.77
C ALA A 73 -14.87 -11.65 -4.25
N THR A 74 -15.60 -11.47 -3.14
CA THR A 74 -15.97 -10.14 -2.63
C THR A 74 -15.25 -9.79 -1.34
N ASP A 75 -14.92 -10.78 -0.52
CA ASP A 75 -14.52 -10.56 0.87
C ASP A 75 -13.01 -10.77 1.09
N VAL A 76 -12.27 -11.21 0.07
CA VAL A 76 -10.81 -11.38 0.14
C VAL A 76 -10.13 -10.16 -0.46
N LEU A 77 -9.49 -9.37 0.39
CA LEU A 77 -8.71 -8.20 -0.03
C LEU A 77 -7.21 -8.48 0.11
N VAL A 78 -6.47 -8.41 -0.99
CA VAL A 78 -5.01 -8.53 -0.97
C VAL A 78 -4.40 -7.22 -0.48
N LEU A 79 -3.86 -7.24 0.73
CA LEU A 79 -3.22 -6.10 1.36
C LEU A 79 -1.75 -5.95 1.00
N GLN A 80 -1.04 -7.00 0.58
CA GLN A 80 0.33 -6.87 0.09
C GLN A 80 0.66 -8.10 -0.73
N ASP A 81 1.29 -7.88 -1.89
CA ASP A 81 1.82 -8.95 -2.72
C ASP A 81 3.12 -8.51 -3.38
N PRO A 82 4.29 -8.86 -2.82
CA PRO A 82 5.59 -8.44 -3.34
C PRO A 82 5.83 -8.87 -4.79
N ASN A 83 5.16 -9.93 -5.24
CA ASN A 83 5.31 -10.47 -6.59
C ASN A 83 4.30 -9.88 -7.59
N ASN A 84 3.45 -8.94 -7.15
CA ASN A 84 2.45 -8.31 -8.00
C ASN A 84 2.86 -6.86 -8.33
N ASP A 85 3.56 -6.70 -9.44
CA ASP A 85 4.06 -5.40 -9.91
C ASP A 85 2.95 -4.36 -10.12
N GLU A 86 1.77 -4.79 -10.54
CA GLU A 86 0.64 -3.88 -10.74
C GLU A 86 0.13 -3.30 -9.43
N LEU A 87 -0.07 -4.16 -8.42
CA LEU A 87 -0.46 -3.74 -7.08
C LEU A 87 0.63 -2.86 -6.45
N ASN A 88 1.90 -3.25 -6.61
CA ASN A 88 3.03 -2.49 -6.09
C ASN A 88 3.10 -1.08 -6.71
N ARG A 89 2.95 -0.98 -8.03
CA ARG A 89 2.92 0.31 -8.73
C ARG A 89 1.77 1.21 -8.27
N LYS A 90 0.59 0.64 -8.03
CA LYS A 90 -0.60 1.35 -7.54
C LYS A 90 -0.43 1.89 -6.12
N ARG A 91 0.41 1.27 -5.30
CA ARG A 91 0.67 1.63 -3.89
C ARG A 91 1.87 2.55 -3.71
N ASP A 92 2.73 2.63 -4.71
CA ASP A 92 3.83 3.58 -4.72
C ASP A 92 3.28 5.02 -4.74
N ILE A 93 3.54 5.74 -3.65
CA ILE A 93 3.12 7.12 -3.41
C ILE A 93 3.62 8.06 -4.53
N ASN A 94 4.76 7.74 -5.15
CA ASN A 94 5.29 8.50 -6.28
C ASN A 94 4.38 8.46 -7.51
N ASN A 95 3.53 7.44 -7.62
CA ASN A 95 2.61 7.28 -8.73
C ASN A 95 1.27 8.00 -8.55
N PHE A 96 0.99 8.51 -7.35
CA PHE A 96 -0.25 9.20 -7.07
C PHE A 96 -0.35 10.51 -7.86
N TYR A 97 -1.53 10.77 -8.39
CA TYR A 97 -1.80 11.94 -9.25
C TYR A 97 -1.32 13.24 -8.59
N HIS A 98 -1.72 13.47 -7.34
CA HIS A 98 -1.37 14.68 -6.60
C HIS A 98 0.15 14.91 -6.51
N TYR A 99 0.93 13.87 -6.22
CA TYR A 99 2.39 13.97 -6.14
C TYR A 99 3.04 14.22 -7.51
N LYS A 100 2.49 13.64 -8.57
CA LYS A 100 2.95 13.91 -9.94
C LYS A 100 2.69 15.36 -10.33
N THR A 101 1.47 15.86 -10.11
CA THR A 101 1.10 17.25 -10.41
C THR A 101 1.95 18.25 -9.61
N MET A 102 2.13 18.03 -8.31
CA MET A 102 2.99 18.92 -7.53
C MET A 102 4.42 18.95 -8.06
N ARG A 103 5.00 17.80 -8.43
CA ARG A 103 6.35 17.76 -9.01
C ARG A 103 6.42 18.51 -10.34
N THR A 104 5.44 18.36 -11.23
CA THR A 104 5.42 19.09 -12.51
C THR A 104 5.31 20.59 -12.29
N ASP A 105 4.40 21.04 -11.43
CA ASP A 105 4.19 22.46 -11.12
C ASP A 105 5.46 23.10 -10.54
N HIS A 106 6.13 22.39 -9.63
CA HIS A 106 7.41 22.83 -9.06
C HIS A 106 8.52 22.92 -10.12
N LEU A 107 8.56 22.00 -11.08
CA LEU A 107 9.53 22.02 -12.18
C LEU A 107 9.27 23.17 -13.16
N GLU A 108 8.00 23.43 -13.50
CA GLU A 108 7.61 24.55 -14.37
C GLU A 108 7.89 25.91 -13.73
N LYS A 109 7.65 26.03 -12.42
CA LYS A 109 7.98 27.24 -11.67
C LYS A 109 9.49 27.50 -11.61
N ARG A 110 10.31 26.43 -11.53
CA ARG A 110 11.78 26.55 -11.57
C ARG A 110 12.28 26.99 -12.95
N LYS A 111 11.75 26.40 -14.02
CA LYS A 111 12.10 26.76 -15.41
C LYS A 111 11.74 28.22 -15.71
N SER A 112 10.51 28.64 -15.40
CA SER A 112 10.07 30.02 -15.62
C SER A 112 10.87 31.07 -14.84
N ASN A 113 11.42 30.72 -13.67
CA ASN A 113 12.33 31.61 -12.94
C ASN A 113 13.72 31.69 -13.60
N GLN A 114 14.28 30.56 -14.05
CA GLN A 114 15.57 30.56 -14.77
C GLN A 114 15.51 31.35 -16.08
N ASP A 115 14.41 31.25 -16.82
CA ASP A 115 14.23 31.99 -18.08
C ASP A 115 14.18 33.52 -17.83
N LYS A 116 13.60 33.96 -16.70
CA LYS A 116 13.58 35.38 -16.30
C LYS A 116 14.97 35.89 -15.93
N ASP A 117 15.73 35.12 -15.16
CA ASP A 117 17.08 35.50 -14.72
C ASP A 117 18.04 35.62 -15.91
N ASN A 118 17.97 34.68 -16.86
CA ASN A 118 18.79 34.71 -18.08
C ASN A 118 18.49 35.92 -18.98
N ASN A 119 17.22 36.33 -19.09
CA ASN A 119 16.85 37.48 -19.92
C ASN A 119 17.27 38.82 -19.30
N SER A 120 17.31 38.91 -17.96
CA SER A 120 17.75 40.13 -17.26
C SER A 120 19.27 40.37 -17.42
N ASN A 121 20.08 39.31 -17.41
CA ASN A 121 21.54 39.41 -17.57
C ASN A 121 21.98 39.80 -18.98
N ASN A 122 21.23 39.38 -20.01
CA ASN A 122 21.56 39.75 -21.40
C ASN A 122 21.32 41.23 -21.70
N ASN A 123 20.36 41.88 -21.05
CA ASN A 123 20.10 43.31 -21.25
C ASN A 123 21.11 44.23 -20.52
N SER A 124 21.80 43.75 -19.49
CA SER A 124 22.90 44.51 -18.83
C SER A 124 24.23 44.43 -19.59
N SER A 125 24.40 43.46 -20.49
CA SER A 125 25.67 43.25 -21.22
C SER A 125 25.76 44.05 -22.52
N ASN A 126 24.70 44.75 -22.92
CA ASN A 126 24.63 45.51 -24.18
C ASN A 126 24.64 47.04 -23.97
N SER A 127 25.03 47.49 -22.78
CA SER A 127 25.24 48.92 -22.44
C SER A 127 26.71 49.15 -22.09
N ASN A 128 27.56 49.32 -23.10
CA ASN A 128 28.89 49.94 -23.02
C ASN A 128 29.18 50.64 -24.35
#